data_AF-A0A376H0Q6-F1
#
_entry.id   AF-A0A376H0Q6-F1
#
_cell.length_a   1.000
_cell.length_b   1.000
_cell.length_c   1.000
_cell.angle_alpha   90.00
_cell.angle_beta   90.00
_cell.angle_gamma   90.00
#
_symmetry.space_group_name_H-M   'P 1'
#
loop_
_entity.id
_entity.type
_entity.pdbx_description
1 polymer ?
#
loop_
_entity_poly.entity_id
_entity_poly.type
_entity_poly.pdbx_seq_one_letter_code
_entity_poly.pdbx_strand_id
1 'polypeptide(L)' 'MIPPYKAVCFPALSCKGEARFVIIDVNTGEIIDDAQGYGYKSKMRAYRSFGYLQARKKRVLRRKAHETRSN' A
#
# COMPACT_ATOMS: atom_id res chain seq x y z
N MET A 1 -10.17 4.39 14.38
CA MET A 1 -8.74 4.38 14.05
C MET A 1 -8.61 4.70 12.56
N ILE A 2 -8.13 5.89 12.21
CA ILE A 2 -7.91 6.25 10.79
C ILE A 2 -6.70 5.43 10.32
N PRO A 3 -6.79 4.69 9.21
CA PRO A 3 -5.63 4.00 8.66
C PRO A 3 -4.54 5.05 8.40
N PRO A 4 -3.27 4.82 8.77
CA PRO A 4 -2.21 5.80 8.56
C PRO A 4 -1.84 5.97 7.08
N TYR A 5 -2.67 5.50 6.15
CA TYR A 5 -2.46 5.55 4.72
C TYR A 5 -3.75 5.84 3.97
N LYS A 6 -3.65 6.55 2.84
CA LYS A 6 -4.79 6.84 1.95
C LYS A 6 -4.41 6.68 0.48
N ALA A 7 -5.39 6.26 -0.33
CA ALA A 7 -5.27 6.21 -1.79
C ALA A 7 -5.58 7.59 -2.39
N VAL A 8 -4.60 8.19 -3.07
CA VAL A 8 -4.71 9.51 -3.71
C VAL A 8 -4.56 9.40 -5.21
N CYS A 9 -5.28 10.25 -5.96
CA CYS A 9 -5.05 10.38 -7.39
C CYS A 9 -3.66 10.99 -7.61
N PHE A 10 -2.88 10.39 -8.50
CA PHE A 10 -1.52 10.83 -8.78
C PHE A 10 -1.46 11.41 -10.20
N PRO A 11 -1.41 12.75 -10.34
CA PRO A 11 -1.52 13.41 -11.63
C PRO A 11 -0.46 12.99 -12.64
N ALA A 12 0.79 12.77 -12.20
CA ALA A 12 1.88 12.40 -13.09
C ALA A 12 1.70 11.02 -13.76
N LEU A 13 0.87 10.14 -13.19
CA LEU A 13 0.52 8.84 -13.78
C LEU A 13 -0.87 8.85 -14.42
N SER A 14 -1.67 9.89 -14.17
CA SER A 14 -3.05 9.97 -14.63
C SER A 14 -3.13 10.69 -15.97
N CYS A 15 -3.95 10.19 -16.88
CA CYS A 15 -4.29 10.89 -18.12
C CYS A 15 -5.80 11.04 -18.25
N LYS A 16 -6.25 11.78 -19.27
CA LYS A 16 -7.69 12.03 -19.50
C LYS A 16 -8.43 10.70 -19.66
N GLY A 17 -9.30 10.37 -18.71
CA GLY A 17 -10.07 9.12 -18.68
C GLY A 17 -9.41 7.95 -17.94
N GLU A 18 -8.13 8.05 -17.57
CA GLU A 18 -7.42 7.03 -16.79
C GLU A 18 -6.83 7.63 -15.51
N ALA A 19 -7.62 7.66 -14.45
CA ALA A 19 -7.11 8.02 -13.13
C ALA A 19 -6.20 6.90 -12.57
N ARG A 20 -5.01 7.28 -12.14
CA ARG A 20 -4.06 6.41 -11.44
C ARG A 20 -3.94 6.83 -9.99
N PHE A 21 -3.94 5.84 -9.10
CA PHE A 21 -3.92 6.05 -7.66
C PHE A 21 -2.67 5.45 -7.05
N VAL A 22 -2.09 6.14 -6.07
CA VAL A 22 -0.98 5.64 -5.24
C VAL A 22 -1.42 5.64 -3.79
N ILE A 23 -0.80 4.80 -2.95
CA ILE A 23 -0.97 4.86 -1.50
C ILE A 23 0.10 5.76 -0.92
N ILE A 24 -0.32 6.72 -0.10
CA ILE A 24 0.58 7.57 0.68
C ILE A 24 0.39 7.34 2.17
N ASP A 25 1.44 7.55 2.96
CA ASP A 25 1.32 7.74 4.40
C ASP A 25 0.65 9.09 4.69
N VAL A 26 -0.32 9.10 5.59
CA VAL A 26 -1.11 10.31 5.90
C VAL A 26 -0.33 11.30 6.75
N ASN A 27 0.61 10.82 7.56
CA ASN A 27 1.41 11.62 8.48
C ASN A 27 2.62 12.25 7.77
N THR A 28 3.32 11.50 6.91
CA THR A 28 4.52 11.99 6.21
C THR A 28 4.22 12.54 4.82
N GLY A 29 3.12 12.11 4.19
CA GLY A 29 2.79 12.42 2.80
C GLY A 29 3.61 11.62 1.78
N GLU A 30 4.47 10.71 2.22
CA GLU A 30 5.34 9.92 1.35
C GLU A 30 4.55 8.81 0.64
N ILE A 31 4.97 8.47 -0.58
CA ILE A 31 4.40 7.37 -1.34
C ILE A 31 4.94 6.05 -0.78
N ILE A 32 4.04 5.19 -0.31
CA ILE A 32 4.39 3.88 0.25
C ILE A 32 4.10 2.73 -0.70
N ASP A 33 3.24 2.96 -1.70
CA ASP A 33 2.94 2.00 -2.78
C ASP A 33 2.43 2.72 -4.02
N ASP A 34 3.22 2.72 -5.09
CA ASP A 34 2.90 3.32 -6.39
C ASP A 34 2.57 2.28 -7.48
N ALA A 35 2.40 1.01 -7.10
CA ALA A 35 2.27 -0.11 -8.02
C ALA A 35 3.44 -0.19 -9.03
N GLN A 36 4.68 -0.03 -8.56
CA GLN A 36 5.91 -0.10 -9.39
C GLN A 36 5.94 0.96 -10.49
N GLY A 37 5.48 2.17 -10.18
CA GLY A 37 5.42 3.30 -11.11
C GLY A 37 4.24 3.31 -12.07
N TYR A 38 3.30 2.35 -12.02
CA TYR A 38 2.10 2.35 -12.89
C TYR A 38 0.88 3.00 -12.27
N GLY A 39 0.80 3.01 -10.94
CA GLY A 39 -0.39 3.39 -10.19
C GLY A 39 -1.59 2.45 -10.40
N TYR A 40 -2.47 2.40 -9.40
CA TYR A 40 -3.68 1.60 -9.44
C TYR A 40 -4.79 2.28 -10.25
N LYS A 41 -5.58 1.49 -10.97
CA LYS A 41 -6.73 2.00 -11.75
C LYS A 41 -7.90 2.50 -10.89
N SER A 42 -7.91 2.23 -9.58
CA SER A 42 -8.93 2.71 -8.66
C SER A 42 -8.44 2.74 -7.21
N LYS A 43 -9.03 3.63 -6.39
CA LYS A 43 -8.77 3.69 -4.93
C LYS A 43 -8.99 2.34 -4.26
N MET A 44 -10.07 1.65 -4.60
CA MET A 44 -10.40 0.34 -4.01
C MET A 44 -9.32 -0.71 -4.32
N ARG A 45 -8.78 -0.72 -5.55
CA ARG A 45 -7.69 -1.64 -5.92
C ARG A 45 -6.41 -1.35 -5.14
N ALA A 46 -6.07 -0.08 -4.97
CA ALA A 46 -4.94 0.34 -4.16
C ALA A 46 -5.07 -0.17 -2.71
N TYR A 47 -6.22 0.07 -2.06
CA TYR A 47 -6.46 -0.40 -0.70
C TYR A 47 -6.44 -1.93 -0.57
N ARG A 48 -7.05 -2.66 -1.51
CA ARG A 48 -7.07 -4.14 -1.48
C ARG A 48 -5.66 -4.71 -1.64
N SER A 49 -4.88 -4.18 -2.58
CA SER A 49 -3.51 -4.63 -2.82
C SER A 49 -2.61 -4.36 -1.62
N PHE A 50 -2.65 -3.14 -1.10
CA PHE A 50 -1.88 -2.74 0.08
C PHE A 50 -2.29 -3.53 1.33
N GLY A 51 -3.60 -3.72 1.55
CA GLY A 51 -4.11 -4.53 2.66
C GLY A 51 -3.59 -5.98 2.64
N TYR A 52 -3.55 -6.60 1.45
CA TYR A 52 -2.98 -7.94 1.29
C TYR A 52 -1.47 -7.97 1.60
N LEU A 53 -0.72 -6.98 1.12
CA LEU A 53 0.72 -6.85 1.40
C LEU A 53 0.98 -6.76 2.91
N GLN A 54 0.21 -5.94 3.63
CA GLN A 54 0.34 -5.76 5.08
C GLN A 54 0.00 -7.05 5.83
N ALA A 55 -1.06 -7.77 5.44
CA ALA A 55 -1.42 -9.05 6.04
C ALA A 55 -0.31 -10.10 5.82
N ARG A 56 0.28 -10.15 4.62
CA ARG A 56 1.40 -11.03 4.30
C ARG A 56 2.64 -10.71 5.13
N LYS A 57 3.03 -9.44 5.24
CA LYS A 57 4.16 -8.99 6.07
C LYS A 57 3.98 -9.40 7.54
N LYS A 58 2.78 -9.18 8.10
CA LYS A 58 2.44 -9.62 9.47
C LYS A 58 2.60 -11.13 9.66
N ARG A 59 2.18 -11.95 8.69
CA ARG A 59 2.33 -13.42 8.76
C ARG A 59 3.79 -13.85 8.76
N VAL A 60 4.63 -13.22 7.92
CA VAL A 60 6.08 -13.51 7.87
C VAL A 60 6.76 -13.13 9.18
N LEU A 61 6.45 -11.95 9.72
CA LEU A 61 7.00 -11.49 11.00
C LEU A 61 6.66 -12.45 12.15
N ARG A 62 5.41 -12.93 12.22
CA ARG A 62 4.99 -13.92 13.23
C ARG A 62 5.77 -15.23 13.13
N ARG A 63 6.05 -15.71 11.91
CA ARG A 63 6.85 -16.93 11.69
C ARG A 63 8.29 -16.75 12.16
N LYS A 64 8.95 -15.65 11.76
CA LYS A 64 10.30 -15.32 12.22
C LYS A 64 10.38 -15.22 13.74
N ALA A 65 9.40 -14.54 14.37
CA ALA A 65 9.36 -14.42 15.83
C ALA A 65 9.18 -15.78 16.53
N HIS A 66 8.47 -16.73 15.93
CA HIS A 66 8.34 -18.10 16.47
C HIS A 66 9.66 -18.88 16.32
N GLU A 67 10.32 -18.76 15.17
CA GLU A 67 11.62 -19.40 14.90
C GLU A 67 12.72 -18.90 15.85
N THR A 68 12.83 -17.58 16.04
CA THR A 68 13.80 -16.99 16.98
C THR A 68 13.55 -17.36 18.44
N ARG A 69 12.31 -17.67 18.82
CA ARG A 69 11.97 -18.10 20.20
C ARG A 69 12.20 -19.59 20.44
N SER A 70 12.37 -20.36 19.38
CA SER A 70 12.58 -21.81 19.43
C SER A 70 14.06 -22.21 19.36
N ASN A 71 14.96 -21.23 19.15
CA ASN A 71 16.42 -21.36 19.12
C ASN A 71 17.01 -20.76 20.40
#